data_AF-A0A6H1KQC7-F1
#
_entry.id   AF-A0A6H1KQC7-F1
#
_cell.length_a   1.000
_cell.length_b   1.000
_cell.length_c   1.000
_cell.angle_alpha   90.00
_cell.angle_beta   90.00
_cell.angle_gamma   90.00
#
_symmetry.space_group_name_H-M   'P 1'
#
loop_
_entity.id
_entity.type
_entity.pdbx_description
1 polymer ?
#
loop_
_entity_poly.entity_id
_entity_poly.type
_entity_poly.pdbx_seq_one_letter_code
_entity_poly.pdbx_strand_id
1 'polypeptide(L)'
;MSEQGYVPDPQVHSNLAYFCQDAPAEMLLEVALRRQDPYLGLTHPNFPRHTLLRFADDPDPRRRPLALDSPESTGDLAERFTEDPHELVRARAAADPRLSPATVLQLLDSTHRIREAAIKNPQLPIPHLIRLLRAPATAQAAASNPALPTTVIHRLIDLACKPE
;
A
#
# COMPACT_ATOMS: atom_id res chain seq x y z
N MET A 1 3.70 -0.53 46.82
CA MET A 1 3.31 -1.80 46.17
C MET A 1 3.22 -1.51 44.70
N SER A 2 4.22 -1.97 43.95
CA SER A 2 4.43 -1.65 42.55
C SER A 2 3.31 -2.24 41.69
N GLU A 3 2.61 -1.39 40.92
CA GLU A 3 1.76 -1.84 39.82
C GLU A 3 2.66 -2.53 38.79
N GLN A 4 2.69 -3.86 38.85
CA GLN A 4 3.20 -4.67 37.75
C GLN A 4 2.34 -4.34 36.54
N GLY A 5 2.96 -3.69 35.54
CA GLY A 5 2.32 -3.32 34.29
C GLY A 5 1.63 -4.52 33.67
N TYR A 6 0.30 -4.49 33.70
CA TYR A 6 -0.53 -5.39 32.91
C TYR A 6 -0.24 -5.08 31.45
N VAL A 7 0.61 -5.88 30.82
CA VAL A 7 0.73 -5.90 29.36
C VAL A 7 -0.48 -6.68 28.88
N PRO A 8 -1.49 -6.02 28.29
CA PRO A 8 -2.68 -6.74 27.89
C PRO A 8 -2.30 -7.72 26.78
N ASP A 9 -2.91 -8.90 26.81
CA ASP A 9 -2.68 -9.94 25.81
C ASP A 9 -2.85 -9.36 24.39
N PRO A 10 -1.87 -9.54 23.47
CA PRO A 10 -1.98 -9.08 22.08
C PRO A 10 -3.28 -9.53 21.38
N GLN A 11 -3.85 -10.65 21.81
CA GLN A 11 -5.15 -11.12 21.34
C GLN A 11 -6.31 -10.26 21.87
N VAL A 12 -6.23 -9.80 23.13
CA VAL A 12 -7.21 -8.86 23.70
C VAL A 12 -7.15 -7.52 22.97
N HIS A 13 -5.95 -6.97 22.71
CA HIS A 13 -5.81 -5.77 21.87
C HIS A 13 -6.40 -5.95 20.48
N SER A 14 -6.16 -7.10 19.84
CA SER A 14 -6.77 -7.43 18.55
C SER A 14 -8.29 -7.40 18.63
N ASN A 15 -8.86 -8.12 19.60
CA ASN A 15 -10.30 -8.23 19.74
C ASN A 15 -10.94 -6.86 20.02
N LEU A 16 -10.35 -6.05 20.90
CA LEU A 16 -10.82 -4.70 21.16
C LEU A 16 -10.75 -3.83 19.90
N ALA A 17 -9.65 -3.88 19.15
CA ALA A 17 -9.51 -3.09 17.93
C ALA A 17 -10.54 -3.45 16.83
N TYR A 18 -10.93 -4.72 16.71
CA TYR A 18 -11.92 -5.14 15.70
C TYR A 18 -13.37 -4.99 16.15
N PHE A 19 -13.66 -5.15 17.45
CA PHE A 19 -15.04 -5.28 17.94
C PHE A 19 -15.49 -4.14 18.86
N CYS A 20 -14.59 -3.27 19.32
CA CYS A 20 -14.93 -2.14 20.19
C CYS A 20 -14.77 -0.81 19.45
N GLN A 21 -15.87 -0.10 19.25
CA GLN A 21 -15.87 1.20 18.58
C GLN A 21 -15.09 2.27 19.36
N ASP A 22 -14.98 2.12 20.68
CA ASP A 22 -14.26 3.04 21.56
C ASP A 22 -12.79 2.65 21.78
N ALA A 23 -12.27 1.71 20.98
CA ALA A 23 -10.86 1.32 21.05
C ALA A 23 -9.94 2.55 20.94
N PRO A 24 -8.95 2.72 21.86
CA PRO A 24 -8.06 3.86 21.85
C PRO A 24 -7.21 3.95 20.58
N ALA A 25 -6.99 5.16 20.09
CA ALA A 25 -6.20 5.45 18.89
C ALA A 25 -4.83 4.76 18.85
N GLU A 26 -4.07 4.84 19.95
CA GLU A 26 -2.73 4.23 20.02
C GLU A 26 -2.78 2.69 20.03
N MET A 27 -3.83 2.08 20.59
CA MET A 27 -4.04 0.63 20.51
C MET A 27 -4.38 0.21 19.07
N LEU A 28 -5.22 0.97 18.38
CA LEU A 28 -5.55 0.71 16.98
C LEU A 28 -4.30 0.78 16.09
N LEU A 29 -3.45 1.79 16.32
CA LEU A 29 -2.19 1.94 15.64
C LEU A 29 -1.23 0.77 15.93
N GLU A 30 -1.12 0.35 17.19
CA GLU A 30 -0.32 -0.80 17.60
C GLU A 30 -0.77 -2.09 16.88
N VAL A 31 -2.07 -2.36 16.86
CA VAL A 31 -2.62 -3.56 16.20
C VAL A 31 -2.42 -3.50 14.69
N ALA A 32 -2.66 -2.33 14.06
CA ALA A 32 -2.44 -2.14 12.62
C ALA A 32 -0.97 -2.38 12.24
N LEU A 33 -0.03 -1.82 13.00
CA LEU A 33 1.41 -2.03 12.80
C LEU A 33 1.83 -3.48 12.99
N ARG A 34 1.31 -4.14 14.04
CA ARG A 34 1.67 -5.52 14.36
C ARG A 34 1.18 -6.50 13.31
N ARG A 35 -0.02 -6.30 12.76
CA ARG A 35 -0.62 -7.19 11.75
C ARG A 35 -0.32 -6.80 10.31
N GLN A 36 0.28 -5.63 10.09
CA GLN A 36 0.40 -5.01 8.76
C GLN A 36 -0.97 -4.98 8.03
N ASP A 37 -2.05 -4.74 8.78
CA ASP A 37 -3.41 -4.77 8.25
C ASP A 37 -3.89 -3.36 7.89
N PRO A 38 -3.88 -2.98 6.59
CA PRO A 38 -4.32 -1.66 6.16
C PRO A 38 -5.83 -1.45 6.36
N TYR A 39 -6.64 -2.52 6.42
CA TYR A 39 -8.10 -2.41 6.52
C TYR A 39 -8.55 -1.95 7.90
N LEU A 40 -7.90 -2.43 8.96
CA LEU A 40 -8.18 -1.98 10.33
C LEU A 40 -7.91 -0.48 10.49
N GLY A 41 -6.80 0.01 9.93
CA GLY A 41 -6.42 1.42 10.04
C GLY A 41 -7.31 2.38 9.23
N LEU A 42 -7.75 1.97 8.05
CA LEU A 42 -8.50 2.88 7.15
C LEU A 42 -10.00 2.92 7.41
N THR A 43 -10.57 1.98 8.18
CA THR A 43 -12.02 1.90 8.39
C THR A 43 -12.47 2.23 9.81
N HIS A 44 -11.60 2.08 10.83
CA HIS A 44 -12.00 2.36 12.21
C HIS A 44 -12.19 3.87 12.45
N PRO A 45 -13.29 4.33 13.08
CA PRO A 45 -13.57 5.75 13.28
C PRO A 45 -12.52 6.44 14.16
N ASN A 46 -12.03 5.76 15.20
CA ASN A 46 -11.02 6.31 16.12
C ASN A 46 -9.56 6.13 15.64
N PHE A 47 -9.32 5.66 14.42
CA PHE A 47 -7.94 5.50 13.94
C PHE A 47 -7.25 6.86 13.78
N PRO A 48 -6.02 7.07 14.31
CA PRO A 48 -5.39 8.39 14.37
C PRO A 48 -4.73 8.81 13.05
N ARG A 49 -5.52 8.91 11.97
CA ARG A 49 -5.06 9.23 10.60
C ARG A 49 -4.24 10.52 10.52
N HIS A 50 -4.68 11.57 11.22
CA HIS A 50 -4.00 12.87 11.25
C HIS A 50 -2.63 12.86 11.92
N THR A 51 -2.30 11.81 12.67
CA THR A 51 -0.99 11.69 13.32
C THR A 51 0.02 10.96 12.46
N LEU A 52 -0.40 10.28 11.39
CA LEU A 52 0.46 9.34 10.67
C LEU A 52 1.62 10.03 9.97
N LEU A 53 1.47 11.29 9.56
CA LEU A 53 2.54 12.06 8.95
C LEU A 53 3.79 12.17 9.85
N ARG A 54 3.63 12.08 11.18
CA ARG A 54 4.76 12.09 12.14
C ARG A 54 5.73 10.92 11.93
N PHE A 55 5.28 9.86 11.29
CA PHE A 55 6.10 8.68 11.02
C PHE A 55 7.02 8.85 9.81
N ALA A 56 6.93 9.95 9.06
CA ALA A 56 7.64 10.14 7.80
C ALA A 56 9.15 9.87 7.88
N ASP A 57 9.75 10.18 9.03
CA ASP A 57 11.19 10.02 9.31
C ASP A 57 11.43 9.07 10.52
N ASP A 58 10.47 8.20 10.84
CA ASP A 58 10.58 7.27 11.99
C ASP A 58 11.80 6.33 11.80
N PRO A 59 12.63 6.11 12.83
CA PRO A 59 13.76 5.20 12.74
C PRO A 59 13.35 3.77 12.35
N ASP A 60 12.16 3.30 12.75
CA ASP A 60 11.60 2.01 12.35
C ASP A 60 11.01 2.10 10.93
N PRO A 61 11.62 1.43 9.92
CA PRO A 61 11.13 1.46 8.54
C PRO A 61 9.73 0.84 8.36
N ARG A 62 9.20 0.10 9.35
CA ARG A 62 7.83 -0.43 9.31
C ARG A 62 6.79 0.65 9.56
N ARG A 63 7.17 1.76 10.21
CA ARG A 63 6.26 2.86 10.56
C ARG A 63 6.23 3.94 9.50
N ARG A 64 7.36 4.22 8.84
CA ARG A 64 7.46 5.25 7.79
C ARG A 64 6.33 5.20 6.75
N PRO A 65 5.98 4.04 6.17
CA PRO A 65 4.97 4.00 5.12
C PRO A 65 3.58 4.44 5.58
N LEU A 66 3.29 4.43 6.89
CA LEU A 66 2.03 4.96 7.42
C LEU A 66 1.84 6.44 7.11
N ALA A 67 2.94 7.19 6.99
CA ALA A 67 2.88 8.60 6.62
C ALA A 67 2.25 8.81 5.23
N LEU A 68 2.23 7.79 4.36
CA LEU A 68 1.52 7.84 3.08
C LEU A 68 0.00 7.76 3.24
N ASP A 69 -0.50 7.16 4.32
CA ASP A 69 -1.93 7.02 4.61
C ASP A 69 -2.51 8.22 5.38
N SER A 70 -1.68 9.22 5.73
CA SER A 70 -2.13 10.48 6.35
C SER A 70 -2.96 11.31 5.36
N PRO A 71 -4.09 11.90 5.77
CA PRO A 71 -4.84 12.85 4.96
C PRO A 71 -4.00 14.05 4.48
N GLU A 72 -2.99 14.44 5.26
CA GLU A 72 -2.06 15.55 5.01
C GLU A 72 -0.84 15.14 4.17
N SER A 73 -0.78 13.89 3.75
CA SER A 73 0.35 13.33 3.01
C SER A 73 0.38 13.85 1.56
N THR A 74 1.59 14.00 1.00
CA THR A 74 1.81 14.66 -0.29
C THR A 74 2.42 13.74 -1.35
N GLY A 75 2.29 14.13 -2.62
CA GLY A 75 3.01 13.48 -3.72
C GLY A 75 4.53 13.53 -3.52
N ASP A 76 5.06 14.67 -3.06
CA ASP A 76 6.49 14.82 -2.77
C ASP A 76 7.00 13.82 -1.72
N LEU A 77 6.18 13.51 -0.70
CA LEU A 77 6.52 12.47 0.27
C LEU A 77 6.55 11.07 -0.38
N ALA A 78 5.57 10.78 -1.24
CA ALA A 78 5.56 9.53 -1.99
C ALA A 78 6.80 9.40 -2.89
N GLU A 79 7.16 10.46 -3.63
CA GLU A 79 8.36 10.53 -4.46
C GLU A 79 9.62 10.29 -3.62
N ARG A 80 9.78 11.00 -2.49
CA ARG A 80 10.91 10.82 -1.56
C ARG A 80 11.01 9.38 -1.07
N PHE A 81 9.89 8.73 -0.77
CA PHE A 81 9.88 7.35 -0.28
C PHE A 81 10.25 6.30 -1.33
N THR A 82 10.24 6.64 -2.62
CA THR A 82 10.78 5.74 -3.66
C THR A 82 12.30 5.55 -3.54
N GLU A 83 12.98 6.47 -2.85
CA GLU A 83 14.42 6.43 -2.58
C GLU A 83 14.76 5.98 -1.15
N ASP A 84 13.76 5.60 -0.33
CA ASP A 84 13.99 5.20 1.05
C ASP A 84 14.99 4.02 1.12
N PRO A 85 15.92 3.99 2.09
CA PRO A 85 16.91 2.91 2.20
C PRO A 85 16.27 1.52 2.37
N HIS A 86 15.07 1.44 2.93
CA HIS A 86 14.39 0.19 3.22
C HIS A 86 13.38 -0.19 2.12
N GLU A 87 13.52 -1.40 1.57
CA GLU A 87 12.72 -1.86 0.41
C GLU A 87 11.21 -1.85 0.68
N LEU A 88 10.78 -2.16 1.90
CA LEU A 88 9.35 -2.13 2.26
C LEU A 88 8.74 -0.73 2.08
N VAL A 89 9.49 0.33 2.38
CA VAL A 89 9.03 1.72 2.21
C VAL A 89 8.94 2.05 0.73
N ARG A 90 9.99 1.72 -0.04
CA ARG A 90 9.99 1.88 -1.51
C ARG A 90 8.84 1.15 -2.18
N ALA A 91 8.56 -0.09 -1.77
CA ALA A 91 7.48 -0.89 -2.33
C ALA A 91 6.08 -0.30 -2.03
N ARG A 92 5.88 0.25 -0.83
CA ARG A 92 4.62 0.94 -0.49
C ARG A 92 4.47 2.25 -1.26
N ALA A 93 5.56 3.00 -1.45
CA ALA A 93 5.57 4.22 -2.25
C ALA A 93 5.31 3.94 -3.74
N ALA A 94 5.89 2.87 -4.28
CA ALA A 94 5.69 2.44 -5.67
C ALA A 94 4.22 2.17 -6.03
N ALA A 95 3.37 1.84 -5.05
CA ALA A 95 1.93 1.65 -5.23
C ALA A 95 1.10 2.94 -4.97
N ASP A 96 1.73 4.04 -4.57
CA ASP A 96 1.03 5.26 -4.20
C ASP A 96 0.47 5.99 -5.44
N PRO A 97 -0.83 6.32 -5.47
CA PRO A 97 -1.48 6.92 -6.64
C PRO A 97 -1.04 8.37 -6.92
N ARG A 98 -0.28 9.00 -6.02
CA ARG A 98 0.24 10.37 -6.18
C ARG A 98 1.61 10.43 -6.83
N LEU A 99 2.27 9.30 -7.09
CA LEU A 99 3.53 9.28 -7.83
C LEU A 99 3.35 9.83 -9.24
N SER A 100 4.39 10.46 -9.77
CA SER A 100 4.41 10.85 -11.18
C SER A 100 4.48 9.60 -12.08
N PRO A 101 3.89 9.65 -13.29
CA PRO A 101 4.04 8.57 -14.26
C PRO A 101 5.50 8.29 -14.63
N ALA A 102 6.36 9.32 -14.61
CA ALA A 102 7.79 9.19 -14.88
C ALA A 102 8.48 8.31 -13.84
N THR A 103 8.25 8.57 -12.55
CA THR A 103 8.79 7.74 -11.47
C THR A 103 8.27 6.31 -11.55
N VAL A 104 6.96 6.13 -11.78
CA VAL A 104 6.37 4.79 -11.92
C VAL A 104 7.05 3.99 -13.04
N LEU A 105 7.37 4.61 -14.17
CA LEU A 105 8.10 3.96 -15.27
C LEU A 105 9.53 3.57 -14.86
N GLN A 106 10.26 4.43 -14.16
CA GLN A 106 11.60 4.12 -13.67
C GLN A 106 11.59 2.92 -12.70
N LEU A 107 10.56 2.81 -11.86
CA LEU A 107 10.43 1.73 -10.88
C LEU A 107 10.16 0.36 -11.52
N LEU A 108 9.79 0.29 -12.81
CA LEU A 108 9.62 -0.98 -13.52
C LEU A 108 10.95 -1.75 -13.65
N ASP A 109 12.08 -1.07 -13.64
CA ASP A 109 13.41 -1.69 -13.75
C ASP A 109 14.01 -2.07 -12.38
N SER A 110 13.25 -1.91 -11.30
CA SER A 110 13.67 -2.19 -9.92
C SER A 110 13.58 -3.68 -9.54
N THR A 111 13.71 -3.98 -8.24
CA THR A 111 13.53 -5.33 -7.69
C THR A 111 12.14 -5.87 -7.99
N HIS A 112 11.97 -7.21 -7.97
CA HIS A 112 10.68 -7.84 -8.27
C HIS A 112 9.52 -7.22 -7.46
N ARG A 113 9.73 -6.98 -6.16
CA ARG A 113 8.72 -6.41 -5.27
C ARG A 113 8.30 -4.99 -5.67
N ILE A 114 9.28 -4.13 -5.97
CA ILE A 114 9.02 -2.74 -6.36
C ILE A 114 8.41 -2.68 -7.76
N ARG A 115 8.93 -3.48 -8.69
CA ARG A 115 8.39 -3.62 -10.05
C ARG A 115 6.93 -4.05 -10.02
N GLU A 116 6.57 -5.07 -9.24
CA GLU A 116 5.19 -5.53 -9.15
C GLU A 116 4.25 -4.45 -8.59
N ALA A 117 4.69 -3.69 -7.59
CA ALA A 117 3.94 -2.56 -7.06
C ALA A 117 3.76 -1.44 -8.10
N ALA A 118 4.82 -1.09 -8.84
CA ALA A 118 4.77 -0.11 -9.92
C ALA A 118 3.85 -0.57 -11.08
N ILE A 119 3.85 -1.86 -11.42
CA ILE A 119 2.94 -2.44 -12.42
C ILE A 119 1.48 -2.27 -12.00
N LYS A 120 1.17 -2.28 -10.70
CA LYS A 120 -0.19 -2.10 -10.15
C LYS A 120 -0.54 -0.64 -9.89
N ASN A 121 0.37 0.30 -10.11
CA ASN A 121 0.14 1.71 -9.84
C ASN A 121 -0.84 2.32 -10.89
N PRO A 122 -1.88 3.07 -10.47
CA PRO A 122 -2.83 3.69 -11.40
C PRO A 122 -2.21 4.75 -12.33
N GLN A 123 -1.02 5.28 -12.00
CA GLN A 123 -0.32 6.27 -12.81
C GLN A 123 0.52 5.65 -13.93
N LEU A 124 0.57 4.31 -14.03
CA LEU A 124 1.28 3.61 -15.10
C LEU A 124 0.60 3.90 -16.46
N PRO A 125 1.30 4.51 -17.44
CA PRO A 125 0.69 4.84 -18.72
C PRO A 125 0.19 3.61 -19.48
N ILE A 126 -1.03 3.71 -20.02
CA ILE A 126 -1.74 2.63 -20.72
C ILE A 126 -0.89 1.92 -21.80
N PRO A 127 -0.10 2.61 -22.65
CA PRO A 127 0.73 1.91 -23.65
C PRO A 127 1.74 0.93 -23.02
N HIS A 128 2.30 1.28 -21.87
CA HIS A 128 3.23 0.41 -21.14
C HIS A 128 2.48 -0.75 -20.49
N LEU A 129 1.31 -0.48 -19.92
CA LEU A 129 0.44 -1.50 -19.34
C LEU A 129 0.02 -2.56 -20.37
N ILE A 130 -0.36 -2.15 -21.59
CA ILE A 130 -0.69 -3.06 -22.71
C ILE A 130 0.51 -3.92 -23.09
N ARG A 131 1.73 -3.37 -23.09
CA ARG A 131 2.95 -4.16 -23.35
C ARG A 131 3.18 -5.21 -22.26
N LEU A 132 3.00 -4.84 -21.00
CA LEU A 132 3.17 -5.73 -19.86
C LEU A 132 2.14 -6.87 -19.83
N LEU A 133 0.92 -6.64 -20.32
CA LEU A 133 -0.10 -7.68 -20.49
C LEU A 133 0.32 -8.80 -21.45
N ARG A 134 1.21 -8.52 -22.40
CA ARG A 134 1.67 -9.51 -23.41
C ARG A 134 2.83 -10.37 -22.92
N ALA A 135 3.47 -10.01 -21.82
CA ALA A 135 4.60 -10.74 -21.26
C ALA A 135 4.13 -11.64 -20.11
N PRO A 136 4.30 -12.97 -20.17
CA PRO A 136 3.77 -13.90 -19.16
C PRO A 136 4.18 -13.56 -17.73
N ALA A 137 5.41 -13.11 -17.53
CA ALA A 137 5.94 -12.75 -16.21
C ALA A 137 5.27 -11.53 -15.56
N THR A 138 4.64 -10.65 -16.36
CA THR A 138 4.03 -9.41 -15.87
C THR A 138 2.53 -9.35 -16.11
N ALA A 139 1.98 -10.26 -16.91
CA ALA A 139 0.59 -10.26 -17.35
C ALA A 139 -0.40 -10.26 -16.17
N GLN A 140 -0.17 -11.08 -15.15
CA GLN A 140 -1.04 -11.16 -13.98
C GLN A 140 -1.08 -9.82 -13.21
N ALA A 141 0.08 -9.23 -12.94
CA ALA A 141 0.16 -7.96 -12.24
C ALA A 141 -0.48 -6.83 -13.06
N ALA A 142 -0.22 -6.79 -14.37
CA ALA A 142 -0.78 -5.80 -15.29
C ALA A 142 -2.30 -5.94 -15.42
N ALA A 143 -2.83 -7.15 -15.45
CA ALA A 143 -4.27 -7.41 -15.47
C ALA A 143 -4.98 -6.93 -14.19
N SER A 144 -4.25 -6.82 -13.08
CA SER A 144 -4.76 -6.33 -11.79
C SER A 144 -4.62 -4.81 -11.64
N ASN A 145 -4.07 -4.10 -12.63
CA ASN A 145 -3.89 -2.65 -12.54
C ASN A 145 -5.25 -1.92 -12.64
N PRO A 146 -5.60 -1.03 -11.69
CA PRO A 146 -6.89 -0.33 -11.69
C PRO A 146 -7.06 0.69 -12.83
N ALA A 147 -5.97 1.14 -13.46
CA ALA A 147 -6.01 2.02 -14.62
C ALA A 147 -6.29 1.25 -15.93
N LEU A 148 -6.37 -0.08 -15.90
CA LEU A 148 -6.66 -0.86 -17.10
C LEU A 148 -8.06 -0.51 -17.64
N PRO A 149 -8.18 0.02 -18.88
CA PRO A 149 -9.49 0.40 -19.41
C PRO A 149 -10.39 -0.83 -19.58
N THR A 150 -11.66 -0.69 -19.23
CA THR A 150 -12.67 -1.77 -19.36
C THR A 150 -12.77 -2.32 -20.79
N THR A 151 -12.54 -1.48 -21.80
CA THR A 151 -12.50 -1.91 -23.21
C THR A 151 -11.38 -2.91 -23.48
N VAL A 152 -10.22 -2.76 -22.84
CA VAL A 152 -9.11 -3.72 -22.92
C VAL A 152 -9.49 -5.02 -22.21
N ILE A 153 -10.12 -4.93 -21.03
CA ILE A 153 -10.61 -6.10 -20.29
C ILE A 153 -11.60 -6.91 -21.13
N HIS A 154 -12.62 -6.28 -21.70
CA HIS A 154 -13.59 -6.95 -22.57
C HIS A 154 -12.91 -7.60 -23.77
N ARG A 155 -11.93 -6.93 -24.37
CA ARG A 155 -11.16 -7.50 -25.48
C ARG A 155 -10.35 -8.74 -25.06
N LEU A 156 -9.76 -8.73 -23.87
CA LEU A 156 -9.03 -9.89 -23.34
C LEU A 156 -9.98 -11.07 -23.08
N ILE A 157 -11.18 -10.80 -22.56
CA ILE A 157 -12.23 -11.81 -22.36
C ILE A 157 -12.65 -12.40 -23.71
N ASP A 158 -12.95 -11.56 -24.71
CA ASP A 158 -13.34 -12.01 -26.05
C ASP A 158 -12.28 -12.92 -26.69
N LEU A 159 -10.99 -12.61 -26.49
CA LEU A 159 -9.90 -13.43 -26.99
C LEU A 159 -9.80 -14.77 -26.26
N ALA A 160 -10.03 -14.80 -24.94
CA ALA A 160 -10.00 -16.03 -24.15
C ALA A 160 -11.19 -16.96 -24.41
N CYS A 161 -12.35 -16.40 -24.80
CA CYS A 161 -13.58 -17.17 -25.06
C CYS A 161 -13.70 -17.70 -26.50
N LYS A 162 -12.82 -17.32 -27.43
CA LYS A 162 -12.82 -17.88 -28.79
C LYS A 162 -12.06 -19.22 -28.80
N PRO A 163 -12.68 -20.32 -29.26
CA PRO A 163 -11.94 -21.55 -29.50
C PRO A 163 -10.92 -21.33 -30.63
N GLU A 164 -9.73 -21.95 -30.49
CA GLU A 164 -8.69 -21.99 -31.53
C GLU A 164 -9.20 -22.60 -32.84
#